data_AF-A0A9P0EMQ8-F1
#
_entry.id   AF-A0A9P0EMQ8-F1
#
_cell.length_a   1.000
_cell.length_b   1.000
_cell.length_c   1.000
_cell.angle_alpha   90.00
_cell.angle_beta   90.00
_cell.angle_gamma   90.00
#
_symmetry.space_group_name_H-M   'P 1'
#
loop_
_entity.id
_entity.type
_entity.pdbx_description
1 polymer ?
#
loop_
_entity_poly.entity_id
_entity_poly.type
_entity_poly.pdbx_seq_one_letter_code
_entity_poly.pdbx_strand_id
1 'polypeptide(L)'
;MPSLCAPCDRSFSSDEALRQHLQTSRAHAPFDCDTCNRKFMTQDALEQHLKTSPVHLPSIDCKTCGLSFKSEETLQEHMQSPAHAPTFDCKSCNRSFKDDEALKQHLQSPVHDPTFPCKNCDRSFKSDEALEQHMKSPAHGPTFPCKHCGRSFKSDEALEQHMKSPAHVPTFPCKNCDRSFKSDEALEQHMKSPAHDSTLNCQTCDRKFKSKEALEDHLRDSPVHGQKSKTPLDTFFGSFRTFKYDPSLPPSTSYAKLRDHKGWGRDDPEGEDAWDRYQAALAAELNMWYGAEDDLAAWHSLCRAIGIEPPPQTCALCKKAARNTHVNIVDLIHWGRNQNRQRVRVFRDVGELRVYTRETGKIFHNPYDDDHDGGNMVLRHLLRKIFR
;
A
#
# COMPACT_ATOMS: atom_id res chain seq x y z
N MET A 1 44.37 81.89 -18.87
CA MET A 1 44.13 80.43 -18.72
C MET A 1 42.77 80.25 -18.06
N PRO A 2 41.94 79.27 -18.47
CA PRO A 2 40.63 79.06 -17.84
C PRO A 2 40.78 78.54 -16.41
N SER A 3 39.96 79.06 -15.48
CA SER A 3 39.98 78.70 -14.06
C SER A 3 39.09 77.47 -13.85
N LEU A 4 39.62 76.40 -13.25
CA LEU A 4 38.94 75.10 -13.11
C LEU A 4 38.47 74.88 -11.66
N CYS A 5 37.27 74.32 -11.51
CA CYS A 5 36.74 73.90 -10.21
C CYS A 5 37.17 72.45 -9.89
N ALA A 6 38.19 72.28 -9.05
CA ALA A 6 38.77 70.97 -8.73
C ALA A 6 37.78 69.88 -8.25
N PRO A 7 36.69 70.18 -7.51
CA PRO A 7 35.77 69.14 -7.06
C PRO A 7 34.68 68.75 -8.07
N CYS A 8 34.52 69.48 -9.20
CA CYS A 8 33.50 69.15 -10.21
C CYS A 8 33.99 69.27 -11.67
N ASP A 9 35.28 69.53 -11.88
CA ASP A 9 36.00 69.66 -13.16
C ASP A 9 35.40 70.63 -14.17
N ARG A 10 34.54 71.56 -13.74
CA ARG A 10 33.99 72.61 -14.60
C ARG A 10 35.02 73.72 -14.85
N SER A 11 35.14 74.13 -16.11
CA SER A 11 35.99 75.25 -16.53
C SER A 11 35.18 76.55 -16.60
N PHE A 12 35.79 77.63 -16.14
CA PHE A 12 35.20 78.96 -16.12
C PHE A 12 36.08 79.94 -16.88
N SER A 13 35.44 80.92 -17.52
CA SER A 13 36.10 81.94 -18.32
C SER A 13 36.88 82.96 -17.50
N SER A 14 36.64 83.05 -16.18
CA SER A 14 37.36 83.92 -15.24
C SER A 14 37.33 83.36 -13.81
N ASP A 15 38.27 83.82 -12.97
CA ASP A 15 38.30 83.51 -11.53
C ASP A 15 37.06 84.04 -10.79
N GLU A 16 36.51 85.18 -11.20
CA GLU A 16 35.29 85.75 -10.62
C GLU A 16 34.09 84.81 -10.85
N ALA A 17 33.98 84.24 -12.05
CA ALA A 17 32.94 83.27 -12.40
C ALA A 17 33.11 81.95 -11.63
N LEU A 18 34.35 81.51 -11.40
CA LEU A 18 34.65 80.35 -10.56
C LEU A 18 34.26 80.59 -9.09
N ARG A 19 34.56 81.78 -8.54
CA ARG A 19 34.18 82.15 -7.16
C ARG A 19 32.66 82.19 -6.98
N GLN A 20 31.94 82.78 -7.94
CA GLN A 20 30.48 82.81 -7.91
C GLN A 20 29.88 81.40 -8.01
N HIS A 21 30.48 80.53 -8.82
CA HIS A 21 30.08 79.11 -8.91
C HIS A 21 30.25 78.38 -7.57
N LEU A 22 31.38 78.55 -6.88
CA LEU A 22 31.64 77.93 -5.59
C LEU A 22 30.64 78.42 -4.51
N GLN A 23 30.20 79.67 -4.58
CA GLN A 23 29.22 80.23 -3.63
C GLN A 23 27.76 79.82 -3.90
N THR A 24 27.42 79.44 -5.13
CA THR A 24 26.02 79.19 -5.53
C THR A 24 25.69 77.72 -5.77
N SER A 25 26.70 76.88 -6.00
CA SER A 25 26.51 75.47 -6.34
C SER A 25 26.31 74.61 -5.10
N ARG A 26 25.14 73.95 -5.02
CA ARG A 26 24.72 73.05 -3.91
C ARG A 26 25.72 71.92 -3.62
N ALA A 27 26.57 71.57 -4.57
CA ALA A 27 27.63 70.58 -4.39
C ALA A 27 28.74 71.06 -3.43
N HIS A 28 28.89 72.38 -3.22
CA HIS A 28 29.91 72.99 -2.35
C HIS A 28 29.30 73.67 -1.11
N ALA A 29 28.02 73.44 -0.84
CA ALA A 29 27.36 73.92 0.36
C ALA A 29 28.09 73.39 1.62
N PRO A 30 28.60 74.27 2.51
CA PRO A 30 29.49 73.88 3.60
C PRO A 30 28.79 73.24 4.79
N PHE A 31 27.46 73.36 4.89
CA PHE A 31 26.69 72.83 6.02
C PHE A 31 25.77 71.70 5.55
N ASP A 32 25.84 70.53 6.19
CA ASP A 32 25.00 69.39 5.88
C ASP A 32 24.29 68.83 7.10
N CYS A 33 23.12 68.23 6.84
CA CYS A 33 22.32 67.58 7.87
C CYS A 33 22.67 66.09 7.94
N ASP A 34 23.28 65.65 9.04
CA ASP A 34 23.73 64.27 9.24
C ASP A 34 22.62 63.21 9.07
N THR A 35 21.38 63.54 9.45
CA THR A 35 20.27 62.56 9.41
C THR A 35 19.67 62.38 8.02
N CYS A 36 19.66 63.41 7.18
CA CYS A 36 18.99 63.35 5.86
C CYS A 36 19.90 63.71 4.67
N ASN A 37 21.20 63.96 4.94
CA ASN A 37 22.25 64.31 3.98
C ASN A 37 21.93 65.51 3.06
N ARG A 38 20.99 66.39 3.47
CA ARG A 38 20.70 67.64 2.74
C ARG A 38 21.77 68.68 3.06
N LYS A 39 22.29 69.34 2.01
CA LYS A 39 23.28 70.42 2.10
C LYS A 39 22.64 71.82 2.00
N PHE A 40 23.17 72.76 2.76
CA PHE A 40 22.72 74.13 2.97
C PHE A 40 23.89 75.13 2.88
N MET A 41 23.62 76.32 2.34
CA MET A 41 24.65 77.35 2.12
C MET A 41 25.01 78.15 3.38
N THR A 42 24.11 78.19 4.35
CA THR A 42 24.28 78.94 5.60
C THR A 42 23.88 78.07 6.78
N GLN A 43 24.49 78.34 7.93
CA GLN A 43 24.17 77.67 9.18
C GLN A 43 22.71 77.92 9.61
N ASP A 44 22.21 79.16 9.45
CA ASP A 44 20.81 79.50 9.78
C ASP A 44 19.79 78.65 8.99
N ALA A 45 20.08 78.36 7.72
CA ALA A 45 19.21 77.54 6.89
C ALA A 45 19.20 76.07 7.33
N LEU A 46 20.35 75.56 7.81
CA LEU A 46 20.42 74.24 8.42
C LEU A 46 19.65 74.20 9.75
N GLU A 47 19.83 75.20 10.62
CA GLU A 47 19.12 75.27 11.91
C GLU A 47 17.60 75.37 11.74
N GLN A 48 17.13 76.16 10.76
CA GLN A 48 15.72 76.23 10.44
C GLN A 48 15.20 74.88 9.93
N HIS A 49 15.97 74.18 9.07
CA HIS A 49 15.63 72.85 8.61
C HIS A 49 15.50 71.83 9.75
N LEU A 50 16.42 71.85 10.73
CA LEU A 50 16.35 70.99 11.92
C LEU A 50 15.10 71.26 12.76
N LYS A 51 14.63 72.51 12.83
CA LYS A 51 13.44 72.89 13.61
C LYS A 51 12.12 72.57 12.91
N THR A 52 12.06 72.62 11.57
CA THR A 52 10.80 72.50 10.83
C THR A 52 10.60 71.17 10.13
N SER A 53 11.65 70.36 9.98
CA SER A 53 11.54 69.08 9.26
C SER A 53 10.91 68.01 10.16
N PRO A 54 9.87 67.28 9.69
CA PRO A 54 9.24 66.20 10.46
C PRO A 54 10.21 65.07 10.82
N VAL A 55 11.32 64.92 10.08
CA VAL A 55 12.36 63.92 10.33
C VAL A 55 13.16 64.21 11.62
N HIS A 56 13.13 65.46 12.12
CA HIS A 56 13.88 65.91 13.29
C HIS A 56 12.98 66.28 14.48
N LEU A 57 11.66 66.27 14.30
CA LEU A 57 10.72 66.46 15.39
C LEU A 57 10.58 65.15 16.19
N PRO A 58 10.64 65.19 17.53
CA PRO A 58 10.40 63.99 18.33
C PRO A 58 8.94 63.55 18.15
N SER A 59 8.74 62.36 17.57
CA SER A 59 7.44 61.71 17.51
C SER A 59 7.23 60.87 18.77
N ILE A 60 6.02 60.93 19.34
CA ILE A 60 5.65 60.12 20.50
C ILE A 60 4.84 58.94 19.99
N ASP A 61 5.36 57.74 20.21
CA ASP A 61 4.74 56.51 19.72
C ASP A 61 3.74 55.94 20.73
N CYS A 62 2.57 55.59 20.25
CA CYS A 62 1.59 54.84 21.02
C CYS A 62 2.10 53.41 21.27
N LYS A 63 2.33 53.06 22.55
CA LYS A 63 2.80 51.72 22.92
C LYS A 63 1.81 50.60 22.57
N THR A 64 0.53 50.92 22.41
CA THR A 64 -0.54 49.94 22.15
C THR A 64 -0.70 49.61 20.67
N CYS A 65 -0.55 50.59 19.76
CA CYS A 65 -0.77 50.39 18.32
C CYS A 65 0.40 50.80 17.42
N GLY A 66 1.47 51.37 17.97
CA GLY A 66 2.67 51.77 17.24
C GLY A 66 2.52 53.01 16.35
N LEU A 67 1.40 53.73 16.43
CA LEU A 67 1.20 54.98 15.69
C LEU A 67 1.99 56.13 16.34
N SER A 68 2.64 56.94 15.50
CA SER A 68 3.47 58.07 15.91
C SER A 68 2.69 59.39 15.88
N PHE A 69 2.76 60.16 16.95
CA PHE A 69 2.04 61.42 17.12
C PHE A 69 2.98 62.60 17.31
N LYS A 70 2.51 63.79 16.92
CA LYS A 70 3.28 65.05 16.96
C LYS A 70 3.28 65.73 18.34
N SER A 71 2.38 65.34 19.24
CA SER A 71 2.28 65.87 20.60
C SER A 71 1.59 64.90 21.55
N GLU A 72 1.87 65.03 22.85
CA GLU A 72 1.26 64.24 23.93
C GLU A 72 -0.27 64.39 23.96
N GLU A 73 -0.78 65.60 23.69
CA GLU A 73 -2.22 65.88 23.66
C GLU A 73 -2.94 65.07 22.57
N THR A 74 -2.36 65.01 21.35
CA THR A 74 -2.93 64.20 20.26
C THR A 74 -2.83 62.69 20.52
N LEU A 75 -1.82 62.26 21.29
CA LEU A 75 -1.71 60.87 21.75
C LEU A 75 -2.78 60.57 22.82
N GLN A 76 -3.06 61.48 23.74
CA GLN A 76 -4.10 61.29 24.76
C GLN A 76 -5.50 61.21 24.15
N GLU A 77 -5.83 62.08 23.19
CA GLU A 77 -7.10 61.97 22.45
C GLU A 77 -7.22 60.62 21.72
N HIS A 78 -6.12 60.15 21.13
CA HIS A 78 -6.06 58.83 20.52
C HIS A 78 -6.31 57.70 21.53
N MET A 79 -5.74 57.78 22.74
CA MET A 79 -5.94 56.80 23.83
C MET A 79 -7.38 56.79 24.37
N GLN A 80 -8.15 57.85 24.17
CA GLN A 80 -9.57 57.91 24.54
C GLN A 80 -10.50 57.36 23.43
N SER A 81 -9.96 56.98 22.28
CA SER A 81 -10.76 56.40 21.19
C SER A 81 -11.33 55.02 21.58
N PRO A 82 -12.45 54.59 20.96
CA PRO A 82 -13.05 53.28 21.23
C PRO A 82 -12.11 52.09 20.97
N ALA A 83 -11.07 52.28 20.15
CA ALA A 83 -10.06 51.26 19.88
C ALA A 83 -9.18 50.95 21.10
N HIS A 84 -9.10 51.88 22.07
CA HIS A 84 -8.27 51.78 23.27
C HIS A 84 -9.08 51.87 24.57
N ALA A 85 -10.42 51.82 24.47
CA ALA A 85 -11.27 51.78 25.64
C ALA A 85 -11.06 50.46 26.41
N PRO A 86 -10.95 50.50 27.76
CA PRO A 86 -10.82 49.27 28.54
C PRO A 86 -12.06 48.40 28.36
N THR A 87 -11.86 47.17 27.89
CA THR A 87 -12.92 46.18 27.72
C THR A 87 -13.08 45.32 28.99
N PHE A 88 -14.33 44.94 29.28
CA PHE A 88 -14.65 43.98 30.33
C PHE A 88 -14.77 42.59 29.71
N ASP A 89 -13.72 41.78 29.84
CA ASP A 89 -13.63 40.51 29.15
C ASP A 89 -14.20 39.35 29.98
N CYS A 90 -15.06 38.54 29.37
CA CYS A 90 -15.51 37.28 29.95
C CYS A 90 -14.42 36.22 29.81
N LYS A 91 -13.82 35.81 30.94
CA LYS A 91 -12.78 34.77 31.00
C LYS A 91 -13.22 33.41 30.44
N SER A 92 -14.53 33.15 30.40
CA SER A 92 -15.10 31.86 30.01
C SER A 92 -15.37 31.76 28.50
N CYS A 93 -15.56 32.87 27.80
CA CYS A 93 -15.91 32.86 26.37
C CYS A 93 -15.18 33.92 25.53
N ASN A 94 -14.18 34.62 26.10
CA ASN A 94 -13.35 35.64 25.46
C ASN A 94 -14.16 36.75 24.74
N ARG A 95 -15.38 37.03 25.21
CA ARG A 95 -16.18 38.18 24.74
C ARG A 95 -15.88 39.41 25.57
N SER A 96 -15.68 40.52 24.89
CA SER A 96 -15.40 41.84 25.46
C SER A 96 -16.67 42.69 25.52
N PHE A 97 -16.92 43.32 26.67
CA PHE A 97 -18.07 44.16 26.92
C PHE A 97 -17.65 45.61 27.19
N LYS A 98 -18.57 46.54 26.91
CA LYS A 98 -18.37 47.99 27.03
C LYS A 98 -18.34 48.49 28.48
N ASP A 99 -18.96 47.75 29.40
CA ASP A 99 -19.07 48.07 30.82
C ASP A 99 -19.27 46.80 31.67
N ASP A 100 -19.04 46.92 32.98
CA ASP A 100 -19.17 45.83 33.98
C ASP A 100 -20.62 45.29 34.07
N GLU A 101 -21.61 46.16 33.88
CA GLU A 101 -23.02 45.78 33.95
C GLU A 101 -23.42 44.86 32.80
N ALA A 102 -22.97 45.16 31.58
CA ALA A 102 -23.15 44.30 30.42
C ALA A 102 -22.44 42.95 30.58
N LEU A 103 -21.25 42.94 31.20
CA LEU A 103 -20.56 41.69 31.54
C LEU A 103 -21.36 40.86 32.57
N LYS A 104 -21.90 41.48 33.62
CA LYS A 104 -22.72 40.81 34.64
C LYS A 104 -23.99 40.19 34.05
N GLN A 105 -24.71 40.92 33.19
CA GLN A 105 -25.88 40.38 32.50
C GLN A 105 -25.51 39.21 31.58
N HIS A 106 -24.35 39.28 30.93
CA HIS A 106 -23.83 38.17 30.13
C HIS A 106 -23.50 36.93 30.98
N LEU A 107 -22.90 37.12 32.16
CA LEU A 107 -22.61 36.01 33.10
C LEU A 107 -23.88 35.38 33.70
N GLN A 108 -25.01 36.09 33.69
CA GLN A 108 -26.32 35.54 34.08
C GLN A 108 -27.04 34.79 32.94
N SER A 109 -26.46 34.77 31.73
CA SER A 109 -27.05 34.02 30.61
C SER A 109 -26.94 32.50 30.82
N PRO A 110 -27.81 31.69 30.16
CA PRO A 110 -27.80 30.22 30.31
C PRO A 110 -26.48 29.54 29.96
N VAL A 111 -25.61 30.22 29.21
CA VAL A 111 -24.27 29.76 28.83
C VAL A 111 -23.28 29.81 30.02
N HIS A 112 -23.59 30.60 31.04
CA HIS A 112 -22.75 30.85 32.22
C HIS A 112 -23.48 30.58 33.55
N ASP A 113 -24.70 30.05 33.51
CA ASP A 113 -25.43 29.58 34.69
C ASP A 113 -24.61 28.50 35.41
N PRO A 114 -24.42 28.56 36.75
CA PRO A 114 -23.73 27.52 37.51
C PRO A 114 -24.51 26.21 37.44
N THR A 115 -24.19 25.41 36.43
CA THR A 115 -24.69 24.05 36.30
C THR A 115 -23.96 23.12 37.26
N PHE A 116 -24.67 22.08 37.72
CA PHE A 116 -24.13 20.94 38.45
C PHE A 116 -23.71 19.87 37.44
N PRO A 117 -22.41 19.76 37.11
CA PRO A 117 -21.94 18.81 36.10
C PRO A 117 -21.95 17.39 36.65
N CYS A 118 -22.41 16.44 35.83
CA CYS A 118 -22.27 15.02 36.14
C CYS A 118 -20.80 14.60 36.00
N LYS A 119 -20.25 13.91 37.00
CA LYS A 119 -18.88 13.36 36.92
C LYS A 119 -18.73 12.21 35.92
N ASN A 120 -19.85 11.60 35.53
CA ASN A 120 -19.88 10.37 34.72
C ASN A 120 -20.40 10.61 33.29
N CYS A 121 -20.80 11.83 32.93
CA CYS A 121 -21.15 12.20 31.55
C CYS A 121 -21.11 13.72 31.35
N ASP A 122 -21.14 14.16 30.09
CA ASP A 122 -21.05 15.59 29.72
C ASP A 122 -22.34 16.40 29.97
N ARG A 123 -23.26 15.88 30.80
CA ARG A 123 -24.51 16.58 31.14
C ARG A 123 -24.37 17.43 32.38
N SER A 124 -24.99 18.60 32.31
CA SER A 124 -24.98 19.64 33.33
C SER A 124 -26.41 20.01 33.70
N PHE A 125 -26.70 20.12 35.00
CA PHE A 125 -28.06 20.30 35.53
C PHE A 125 -28.22 21.63 36.24
N LYS A 126 -29.45 22.17 36.25
CA LYS A 126 -29.78 23.48 36.86
C LYS A 126 -29.93 23.46 38.38
N SER A 127 -29.96 22.28 39.00
CA SER A 127 -30.02 22.13 40.46
C SER A 127 -29.39 20.80 40.90
N ASP A 128 -29.01 20.73 42.18
CA ASP A 128 -28.43 19.52 42.79
C ASP A 128 -29.45 18.38 42.82
N GLU A 129 -30.73 18.66 43.09
CA GLU A 129 -31.78 17.62 43.07
C GLU A 129 -31.97 17.01 41.68
N ALA A 130 -31.82 17.82 40.63
CA ALA A 130 -31.89 17.33 39.25
C ALA A 130 -30.66 16.47 38.90
N LEU A 131 -29.48 16.83 39.41
CA LEU A 131 -28.27 16.00 39.30
C LEU A 131 -28.43 14.68 40.07
N GLU A 132 -28.98 14.69 41.29
CA GLU A 132 -29.22 13.47 42.06
C GLU A 132 -30.19 12.52 41.36
N GLN A 133 -31.29 13.04 40.80
CA GLN A 133 -32.24 12.22 40.03
C GLN A 133 -31.58 11.64 38.77
N HIS A 134 -30.71 12.40 38.12
CA HIS A 134 -29.91 11.90 37.01
C HIS A 134 -28.93 10.80 37.41
N MET A 135 -28.27 10.92 38.57
CA MET A 135 -27.38 9.88 39.12
C MET A 135 -28.15 8.60 39.50
N LYS A 136 -29.44 8.70 39.83
CA LYS A 136 -30.34 7.56 40.08
C LYS A 136 -30.84 6.90 38.78
N SER A 137 -30.54 7.45 37.61
CA SER A 137 -30.96 6.89 36.33
C SER A 137 -30.18 5.61 35.98
N PRO A 138 -30.73 4.72 35.12
CA PRO A 138 -30.07 3.46 34.73
C PRO A 138 -28.70 3.63 34.04
N ALA A 139 -28.39 4.84 33.54
CA ALA A 139 -27.10 5.16 32.95
C ALA A 139 -25.98 5.31 34.00
N HIS A 140 -26.33 5.54 35.26
CA HIS A 140 -25.40 5.80 36.36
C HIS A 140 -25.66 4.96 37.63
N GLY A 141 -26.70 4.13 37.63
CA GLY A 141 -26.92 3.14 38.69
C GLY A 141 -25.84 2.05 38.71
N PRO A 142 -25.69 1.31 39.83
CA PRO A 142 -24.77 0.18 39.91
C PRO A 142 -25.15 -0.85 38.85
N THR A 143 -24.27 -1.03 37.86
CA THR A 143 -24.44 -2.05 36.85
C THR A 143 -23.73 -3.34 37.26
N PHE A 144 -24.25 -4.47 36.79
CA PHE A 144 -23.64 -5.79 36.92
C PHE A 144 -22.88 -6.08 35.62
N PRO A 145 -21.54 -5.91 35.59
CA PRO A 145 -20.76 -6.09 34.36
C PRO A 145 -20.52 -7.57 34.06
N CYS A 146 -20.77 -7.97 32.82
CA CYS A 146 -20.40 -9.27 32.28
C CYS A 146 -18.88 -9.32 32.05
N LYS A 147 -18.22 -10.26 32.73
CA LYS A 147 -16.76 -10.47 32.64
C LYS A 147 -16.27 -10.92 31.25
N HIS A 148 -17.17 -11.40 30.37
CA HIS A 148 -16.82 -11.95 29.06
C HIS A 148 -17.04 -10.98 27.89
N CYS A 149 -18.00 -10.05 27.97
CA CYS A 149 -18.29 -9.12 26.87
C CYS A 149 -18.31 -7.65 27.27
N GLY A 150 -18.05 -7.33 28.55
CA GLY A 150 -18.03 -5.95 29.05
C GLY A 150 -19.40 -5.27 29.10
N ARG A 151 -20.50 -5.95 28.72
CA ARG A 151 -21.87 -5.42 28.85
C ARG A 151 -22.28 -5.32 30.31
N SER A 152 -22.96 -4.24 30.65
CA SER A 152 -23.39 -3.89 31.99
C SER A 152 -24.91 -3.96 32.10
N PHE A 153 -25.41 -4.66 33.12
CA PHE A 153 -26.86 -4.91 33.30
C PHE A 153 -27.41 -4.19 34.52
N LYS A 154 -28.70 -3.86 34.48
CA LYS A 154 -29.40 -3.10 35.53
C LYS A 154 -29.75 -3.90 36.80
N SER A 155 -29.64 -5.23 36.75
CA SER A 155 -29.85 -6.12 37.90
C SER A 155 -29.07 -7.42 37.72
N ASP A 156 -28.86 -8.14 38.84
CA ASP A 156 -28.16 -9.42 38.85
C ASP A 156 -28.95 -10.50 38.09
N GLU A 157 -30.28 -10.52 38.20
CA GLU A 157 -31.11 -11.47 37.43
C GLU A 157 -31.00 -11.24 35.92
N ALA A 158 -30.86 -9.98 35.49
CA ALA A 158 -30.66 -9.63 34.10
C ALA A 158 -29.26 -10.04 33.60
N LEU A 159 -28.24 -9.95 34.46
CA LEU A 159 -26.90 -10.48 34.17
C LEU A 159 -26.93 -12.02 34.08
N GLU A 160 -27.62 -12.70 34.99
CA GLU A 160 -27.76 -14.17 34.96
C GLU A 160 -28.46 -14.65 33.68
N GLN A 161 -29.56 -14.00 33.28
CA GLN A 161 -30.24 -14.32 32.03
C GLN A 161 -29.34 -14.05 30.82
N HIS A 162 -28.52 -13.00 30.87
CA HIS A 162 -27.53 -12.73 29.84
C HIS A 162 -26.41 -13.79 29.78
N MET A 163 -25.93 -14.29 30.93
CA MET A 163 -24.96 -15.39 30.97
C MET A 163 -25.54 -16.71 30.46
N LYS A 164 -26.85 -16.89 30.54
CA LYS A 164 -27.59 -18.02 29.93
C LYS A 164 -27.86 -17.83 28.44
N SER A 165 -27.47 -16.70 27.84
CA SER A 165 -27.66 -16.43 26.41
C SER A 165 -26.61 -17.13 25.53
N PRO A 166 -26.90 -17.43 24.25
CA PRO A 166 -26.02 -18.21 23.36
C PRO A 166 -24.61 -17.63 23.16
N ALA A 167 -24.40 -16.34 23.46
CA ALA A 167 -23.10 -15.69 23.37
C ALA A 167 -22.14 -16.06 24.52
N HIS A 168 -22.66 -16.62 25.62
CA HIS A 168 -21.90 -16.92 26.84
C HIS A 168 -22.08 -18.35 27.36
N VAL A 169 -22.93 -19.15 26.72
CA VAL A 169 -22.92 -20.62 26.90
C VAL A 169 -21.58 -21.15 26.36
N PRO A 170 -20.83 -21.98 27.11
CA PRO A 170 -19.70 -22.71 26.54
C PRO A 170 -20.21 -23.54 25.37
N THR A 171 -19.94 -23.08 24.15
CA THR A 171 -20.31 -23.83 22.96
C THR A 171 -19.27 -24.88 22.68
N PHE A 172 -19.70 -25.97 22.06
CA PHE A 172 -18.83 -26.97 21.46
C PHE A 172 -18.58 -26.54 20.01
N PRO A 173 -17.42 -25.93 19.70
CA PRO A 173 -17.14 -25.45 18.36
C PRO A 173 -16.84 -26.62 17.42
N CYS A 174 -17.44 -26.60 16.24
CA CYS A 174 -17.08 -27.52 15.17
C CYS A 174 -15.70 -27.16 14.62
N LYS A 175 -14.80 -28.14 14.45
CA LYS A 175 -13.47 -27.90 13.85
C LYS A 175 -13.52 -27.65 12.33
N ASN A 176 -14.64 -28.01 11.69
CA ASN A 176 -14.79 -27.99 10.24
C ASN A 176 -15.73 -26.88 9.74
N CYS A 177 -16.31 -26.08 10.65
CA CYS A 177 -17.09 -24.89 10.31
C CYS A 177 -17.23 -23.94 11.50
N ASP A 178 -17.67 -22.72 11.23
CA ASP A 178 -17.84 -21.68 12.25
C ASP A 178 -19.09 -21.87 13.14
N ARG A 179 -19.71 -23.07 13.13
CA ARG A 179 -20.88 -23.37 13.97
C ARG A 179 -20.46 -23.90 15.32
N SER A 180 -21.20 -23.46 16.32
CA SER A 180 -20.97 -23.70 17.74
C SER A 180 -22.26 -24.22 18.37
N PHE A 181 -22.18 -25.33 19.11
CA PHE A 181 -23.35 -26.07 19.60
C PHE A 181 -23.49 -25.96 21.11
N LYS A 182 -24.73 -26.03 21.60
CA LYS A 182 -25.07 -25.90 23.03
C LYS A 182 -24.76 -27.14 23.89
N SER A 183 -24.46 -28.28 23.27
CA SER A 183 -24.09 -29.53 23.94
C SER A 183 -23.23 -30.42 23.02
N ASP A 184 -22.49 -31.35 23.62
CA ASP A 184 -21.63 -32.30 22.90
C ASP A 184 -22.47 -33.24 22.03
N GLU A 185 -23.62 -33.74 22.51
CA GLU A 185 -24.53 -34.55 21.68
C GLU A 185 -25.06 -33.81 20.46
N ALA A 186 -25.26 -32.48 20.56
CA ALA A 186 -25.69 -31.66 19.43
C ALA A 186 -24.55 -31.44 18.43
N LEU A 187 -23.30 -31.36 18.89
CA LEU A 187 -22.12 -31.34 18.03
C LEU A 187 -21.92 -32.70 17.33
N GLU A 188 -22.07 -33.82 18.04
CA GLU A 188 -22.02 -35.17 17.50
C GLU A 188 -23.07 -35.40 16.39
N GLN A 189 -24.31 -34.97 16.62
CA GLN A 189 -25.37 -35.04 15.60
C GLN A 189 -25.10 -34.11 14.42
N HIS A 190 -24.51 -32.93 14.68
CA HIS A 190 -24.08 -32.02 13.63
C HIS A 190 -22.96 -32.60 12.75
N MET A 191 -21.97 -33.26 13.36
CA MET A 191 -20.90 -33.99 12.65
C MET A 191 -21.45 -35.15 11.81
N LYS A 192 -22.59 -35.73 12.21
CA LYS A 192 -23.31 -36.79 11.46
C LYS A 192 -24.29 -36.25 10.41
N SER A 193 -24.50 -34.93 10.32
CA SER A 193 -25.43 -34.30 9.37
C SER A 193 -24.81 -34.17 7.97
N PRO A 194 -25.56 -34.23 6.85
CA PRO A 194 -25.01 -34.20 5.48
C PRO A 194 -24.11 -33.00 5.11
N ALA A 195 -24.13 -31.94 5.91
CA ALA A 195 -23.25 -30.77 5.75
C ALA A 195 -21.82 -31.01 6.29
N HIS A 196 -21.65 -31.93 7.23
CA HIS A 196 -20.38 -32.35 7.86
C HIS A 196 -20.16 -33.86 7.89
N ASP A 197 -21.15 -34.64 7.43
CA ASP A 197 -20.99 -36.01 6.97
C ASP A 197 -19.77 -35.97 6.07
N SER A 198 -18.82 -36.84 6.39
CA SER A 198 -17.43 -36.87 5.97
C SER A 198 -17.34 -36.97 4.44
N THR A 199 -17.75 -35.89 3.80
CA THR A 199 -17.99 -35.86 2.38
C THR A 199 -16.79 -35.18 1.78
N LEU A 200 -16.10 -35.94 0.96
CA LEU A 200 -14.95 -35.44 0.24
C LEU A 200 -15.51 -34.51 -0.83
N ASN A 201 -15.13 -33.24 -0.73
CA ASN A 201 -15.51 -32.23 -1.69
C ASN A 201 -14.58 -32.33 -2.90
N CYS A 202 -15.15 -32.32 -4.11
CA CYS A 202 -14.35 -32.09 -5.29
C CYS A 202 -13.84 -30.64 -5.26
N GLN A 203 -12.55 -30.40 -5.44
CA GLN A 203 -12.01 -29.02 -5.42
C GLN A 203 -12.32 -28.24 -6.70
N THR A 204 -12.81 -28.93 -7.74
CA THR A 204 -13.06 -28.37 -9.06
C THR A 204 -14.55 -28.22 -9.37
N CYS A 205 -15.43 -28.85 -8.58
CA CYS A 205 -16.88 -28.58 -8.59
C CYS A 205 -17.43 -28.69 -7.18
N ASP A 206 -18.44 -27.91 -6.82
CA ASP A 206 -19.04 -27.89 -5.47
C ASP A 206 -19.87 -29.14 -5.11
N ARG A 207 -19.60 -30.31 -5.73
CA ARG A 207 -20.23 -31.58 -5.40
C ARG A 207 -19.52 -32.29 -4.25
N LYS A 208 -20.33 -32.88 -3.37
CA LYS A 208 -19.90 -33.55 -2.13
C LYS A 208 -20.17 -35.05 -2.21
N PHE A 209 -19.20 -35.89 -1.82
CA PHE A 209 -19.25 -37.35 -1.97
C PHE A 209 -19.05 -38.06 -0.64
N LYS A 210 -19.89 -39.06 -0.34
CA LYS A 210 -19.94 -39.75 0.96
C LYS A 210 -18.80 -40.75 1.23
N SER A 211 -17.97 -41.05 0.24
CA SER A 211 -16.80 -41.93 0.39
C SER A 211 -15.69 -41.54 -0.58
N LYS A 212 -14.48 -42.04 -0.32
CA LYS A 212 -13.31 -41.82 -1.19
C LYS A 212 -13.48 -42.49 -2.54
N GLU A 213 -14.00 -43.71 -2.59
CA GLU A 213 -14.30 -44.37 -3.87
C GLU A 213 -15.33 -43.57 -4.69
N ALA A 214 -16.37 -43.03 -4.05
CA ALA A 214 -17.40 -42.25 -4.76
C ALA A 214 -16.88 -40.91 -5.31
N LEU A 215 -15.92 -40.27 -4.62
CA LEU A 215 -15.22 -39.10 -5.16
C LEU A 215 -14.30 -39.50 -6.32
N GLU A 216 -13.53 -40.59 -6.19
CA GLU A 216 -12.63 -41.08 -7.23
C GLU A 216 -13.41 -41.48 -8.50
N ASP A 217 -14.57 -42.10 -8.35
CA ASP A 217 -15.47 -42.44 -9.47
C ASP A 217 -16.11 -41.19 -10.09
N HIS A 218 -16.49 -40.19 -9.30
CA HIS A 218 -16.94 -38.90 -9.84
C HIS A 218 -15.84 -38.15 -10.60
N LEU A 219 -14.60 -38.18 -10.11
CA LEU A 219 -13.45 -37.61 -10.82
C LEU A 219 -13.15 -38.37 -12.13
N ARG A 220 -13.46 -39.67 -12.19
CA ARG A 220 -13.28 -40.53 -13.37
C ARG A 220 -14.37 -40.35 -14.42
N ASP A 221 -15.63 -40.27 -13.99
CA ASP A 221 -16.81 -40.40 -14.88
C ASP A 221 -17.57 -39.09 -15.14
N SER A 222 -17.32 -38.01 -14.39
CA SER A 222 -18.02 -36.74 -14.57
C SER A 222 -17.58 -36.02 -15.86
N PRO A 223 -18.46 -35.50 -16.73
CA PRO A 223 -18.06 -34.72 -17.91
C PRO A 223 -17.23 -33.47 -17.59
N VAL A 224 -17.33 -32.95 -16.35
CA VAL A 224 -16.64 -31.75 -15.85
C VAL A 224 -15.22 -32.05 -15.34
N HIS A 225 -14.90 -33.32 -15.03
CA HIS A 225 -13.57 -33.74 -14.50
C HIS A 225 -12.93 -34.92 -15.24
N GLY A 226 -13.76 -35.82 -15.76
CA GLY A 226 -13.44 -36.91 -16.67
C GLY A 226 -13.12 -36.46 -18.08
N GLN A 227 -13.25 -35.16 -18.38
CA GLN A 227 -12.36 -34.57 -19.37
C GLN A 227 -11.04 -34.24 -18.67
N LYS A 228 -10.11 -35.22 -18.62
CA LYS A 228 -8.70 -34.86 -18.78
C LYS A 228 -8.70 -33.92 -19.98
N SER A 229 -8.49 -32.61 -19.76
CA SER A 229 -8.26 -31.67 -20.84
C SER A 229 -7.25 -32.38 -21.73
N LYS A 230 -7.64 -32.78 -22.96
CA LYS A 230 -6.75 -33.55 -23.82
C LYS A 230 -5.48 -32.73 -23.92
N THR A 231 -4.43 -33.18 -23.24
CA THR A 231 -3.18 -32.43 -23.26
C THR A 231 -2.65 -32.50 -24.69
N PRO A 232 -1.79 -31.57 -25.10
CA PRO A 232 -1.17 -31.66 -26.41
C PRO A 232 -0.52 -33.04 -26.65
N LEU A 233 0.08 -33.68 -25.63
CA LEU A 233 0.58 -35.06 -25.75
C LEU A 233 -0.55 -36.10 -25.84
N ASP A 234 -1.64 -35.96 -25.09
CA ASP A 234 -2.78 -36.90 -25.21
C ASP A 234 -3.40 -36.85 -26.61
N THR A 235 -3.44 -35.66 -27.21
CA THR A 235 -3.91 -35.46 -28.59
C THR A 235 -2.94 -36.08 -29.60
N PHE A 236 -1.63 -35.89 -29.39
CA PHE A 236 -0.60 -36.51 -30.22
C PHE A 236 -0.66 -38.04 -30.17
N PHE A 237 -0.57 -38.64 -28.99
CA PHE A 237 -0.59 -40.10 -28.85
C PHE A 237 -1.95 -40.69 -29.25
N GLY A 238 -3.04 -39.97 -28.99
CA GLY A 238 -4.39 -40.34 -29.39
C GLY A 238 -4.63 -40.31 -30.91
N SER A 239 -3.77 -39.66 -31.69
CA SER A 239 -3.84 -39.70 -33.16
C SER A 239 -3.49 -41.09 -33.72
N PHE A 240 -2.77 -41.92 -32.95
CA PHE A 240 -2.39 -43.27 -33.33
C PHE A 240 -3.38 -44.31 -32.79
N ARG A 241 -4.49 -44.55 -33.50
CA ARG A 241 -5.60 -45.42 -33.06
C ARG A 241 -5.21 -46.85 -32.67
N THR A 242 -4.12 -47.38 -33.21
CA THR A 242 -3.64 -48.75 -32.90
C THR A 242 -2.68 -48.81 -31.73
N PHE A 243 -2.26 -47.66 -31.19
CA PHE A 243 -1.33 -47.57 -30.08
C PHE A 243 -2.09 -47.36 -28.77
N LYS A 244 -1.83 -48.22 -27.77
CA LYS A 244 -2.40 -48.08 -26.43
C LYS A 244 -1.55 -47.11 -25.61
N TYR A 245 -1.95 -45.84 -25.60
CA TYR A 245 -1.29 -44.80 -24.83
C TYR A 245 -1.69 -44.84 -23.34
N ASP A 246 -0.68 -44.80 -22.47
CA ASP A 246 -0.83 -44.69 -21.02
C ASP A 246 -0.30 -43.33 -20.54
N PRO A 247 -1.19 -42.40 -20.11
CA PRO A 247 -0.79 -41.09 -19.62
C PRO A 247 0.03 -41.09 -18.31
N SER A 248 0.08 -42.21 -17.60
CA SER A 248 0.86 -42.36 -16.37
C SER A 248 2.35 -42.58 -16.62
N LEU A 249 2.71 -43.01 -17.83
CA LEU A 249 4.09 -43.22 -18.23
C LEU A 249 4.76 -41.90 -18.60
N PRO A 250 6.08 -41.78 -18.38
CA PRO A 250 6.87 -40.69 -18.93
C PRO A 250 6.61 -40.53 -20.43
N PRO A 251 6.40 -39.30 -20.93
CA PRO A 251 6.16 -39.07 -22.36
C PRO A 251 7.21 -39.70 -23.27
N SER A 252 8.47 -39.75 -22.83
CA SER A 252 9.56 -40.33 -23.61
C SER A 252 9.47 -41.85 -23.71
N THR A 253 9.07 -42.52 -22.63
CA THR A 253 8.79 -43.95 -22.62
C THR A 253 7.61 -44.28 -23.54
N SER A 254 6.57 -43.43 -23.52
CA SER A 254 5.42 -43.59 -24.42
C SER A 254 5.80 -43.40 -25.88
N TYR A 255 6.66 -42.45 -26.22
CA TYR A 255 7.16 -42.28 -27.58
C TYR A 255 8.05 -43.43 -28.04
N ALA A 256 8.95 -43.94 -27.18
CA ALA A 256 9.77 -45.10 -27.51
C ALA A 256 8.91 -46.33 -27.86
N LYS A 257 7.88 -46.60 -27.04
CA LYS A 257 6.91 -47.67 -27.32
C LYS A 257 6.12 -47.44 -28.61
N LEU A 258 5.76 -46.19 -28.91
CA LEU A 258 5.05 -45.84 -30.16
C LEU A 258 5.93 -46.13 -31.38
N ARG A 259 7.20 -45.72 -31.33
CA ARG A 259 8.18 -45.97 -32.39
C ARG A 259 8.37 -47.45 -32.63
N ASP A 260 8.55 -48.23 -31.56
CA ASP A 260 8.71 -49.69 -31.66
C ASP A 260 7.44 -50.36 -32.20
N HIS A 261 6.24 -49.88 -31.82
CA HIS A 261 4.95 -50.36 -32.32
C HIS A 261 4.73 -50.04 -33.82
N LYS A 262 5.26 -48.91 -34.29
CA LYS A 262 5.17 -48.49 -35.70
C LYS A 262 6.29 -49.05 -36.58
N GLY A 263 7.38 -49.53 -35.97
CA GLY A 263 8.53 -50.06 -36.69
C GLY A 263 9.32 -48.97 -37.42
N TRP A 264 9.24 -47.71 -36.98
CA TRP A 264 9.96 -46.61 -37.62
C TRP A 264 11.48 -46.80 -37.49
N GLY A 265 12.14 -46.86 -38.64
CA GLY A 265 13.59 -46.92 -38.76
C GLY A 265 14.26 -45.54 -38.66
N ARG A 266 15.59 -45.51 -38.81
CA ARG A 266 16.39 -44.27 -38.71
C ARG A 266 16.10 -43.27 -39.83
N ASP A 267 15.75 -43.73 -41.03
CA ASP A 267 15.53 -42.89 -42.21
C ASP A 267 14.04 -42.90 -42.64
N ASP A 268 13.14 -43.14 -41.69
CA ASP A 268 11.70 -43.21 -41.95
C ASP A 268 11.07 -41.80 -41.92
N PRO A 269 10.55 -41.28 -43.05
CA PRO A 269 9.98 -39.94 -43.11
C PRO A 269 8.74 -39.77 -42.22
N GLU A 270 7.95 -40.84 -41.99
CA GLU A 270 6.81 -40.78 -41.07
C GLU A 270 7.29 -40.75 -39.62
N GLY A 271 8.38 -41.45 -39.32
CA GLY A 271 9.05 -41.42 -38.03
C GLY A 271 9.61 -40.05 -37.67
N GLU A 272 10.23 -39.36 -38.63
CA GLU A 272 10.72 -37.99 -38.47
C GLU A 272 9.56 -36.98 -38.27
N ASP A 273 8.51 -37.02 -39.11
CA ASP A 273 7.31 -36.18 -38.92
C ASP A 273 6.67 -36.41 -37.54
N ALA A 274 6.54 -37.68 -37.13
CA ALA A 274 5.97 -38.01 -35.83
C ALA A 274 6.85 -37.50 -34.68
N TRP A 275 8.17 -37.46 -34.85
CA TRP A 275 9.10 -36.90 -33.87
C TRP A 275 8.96 -35.39 -33.74
N ASP A 276 8.88 -34.66 -34.86
CA ASP A 276 8.68 -33.21 -34.85
C ASP A 276 7.35 -32.84 -34.21
N ARG A 277 6.28 -33.57 -34.55
CA ARG A 277 4.95 -33.40 -33.93
C ARG A 277 4.95 -33.73 -32.45
N TYR A 278 5.73 -34.73 -32.03
CA TYR A 278 5.91 -35.05 -30.62
C TYR A 278 6.65 -33.93 -29.86
N GLN A 279 7.72 -33.38 -30.44
CA GLN A 279 8.43 -32.24 -29.87
C GLN A 279 7.53 -30.99 -29.76
N ALA A 280 6.73 -30.71 -30.79
CA ALA A 280 5.76 -29.62 -30.78
C ALA A 280 4.69 -29.84 -29.69
N ALA A 281 4.17 -31.06 -29.54
CA ALA A 281 3.22 -31.40 -28.49
C ALA A 281 3.83 -31.27 -27.08
N LEU A 282 5.08 -31.69 -26.90
CA LEU A 282 5.83 -31.53 -25.66
C LEU A 282 6.00 -30.05 -25.28
N ALA A 283 6.34 -29.21 -26.27
CA ALA A 283 6.47 -27.77 -26.12
C ALA A 283 5.14 -27.10 -25.74
N ALA A 284 4.07 -27.46 -26.45
CA ALA A 284 2.72 -26.97 -26.20
C ALA A 284 2.24 -27.36 -24.80
N GLU A 285 2.55 -28.57 -24.34
CA GLU A 285 2.16 -29.01 -22.99
C GLU A 285 2.96 -28.29 -21.90
N LEU A 286 4.26 -28.03 -22.10
CA LEU A 286 5.01 -27.17 -21.21
C LEU A 286 4.43 -25.76 -21.14
N ASN A 287 4.10 -25.16 -22.29
CA ASN A 287 3.48 -23.83 -22.34
C ASN A 287 2.09 -23.82 -21.68
N MET A 288 1.35 -24.93 -21.75
CA MET A 288 0.07 -25.08 -21.07
C MET A 288 0.23 -25.07 -19.54
N TRP A 289 1.28 -25.70 -19.00
CA TRP A 289 1.51 -25.76 -17.54
C TRP A 289 2.26 -24.56 -16.97
N TYR A 290 3.16 -23.97 -17.76
CA TYR A 290 4.09 -22.93 -17.31
C TYR A 290 3.93 -21.60 -18.05
N GLY A 291 2.90 -21.50 -18.90
CA GLY A 291 2.42 -20.28 -19.55
C GLY A 291 3.09 -19.92 -20.86
N ALA A 292 2.55 -18.89 -21.48
CA ALA A 292 3.14 -18.21 -22.64
C ALA A 292 4.26 -17.25 -22.20
N GLU A 293 5.07 -16.76 -23.15
CA GLU A 293 6.22 -15.90 -22.86
C GLU A 293 5.87 -14.65 -22.03
N ASP A 294 4.64 -14.16 -22.15
CA ASP A 294 4.16 -12.90 -21.56
C ASP A 294 3.43 -13.05 -20.21
N ASP A 295 3.23 -14.28 -19.70
CA ASP A 295 2.51 -14.52 -18.44
C ASP A 295 3.45 -14.66 -17.23
N LEU A 296 3.53 -13.60 -16.41
CA LEU A 296 4.40 -13.57 -15.23
C LEU A 296 4.01 -14.59 -14.16
N ALA A 297 2.71 -14.86 -13.97
CA ALA A 297 2.23 -15.78 -12.93
C ALA A 297 2.61 -17.24 -13.26
N ALA A 298 2.58 -17.57 -14.54
CA ALA A 298 2.99 -18.87 -15.03
C ALA A 298 4.52 -19.06 -14.95
N TRP A 299 5.30 -18.02 -15.28
CA TRP A 299 6.75 -17.99 -15.04
C TRP A 299 7.10 -18.14 -13.56
N HIS A 300 6.34 -17.54 -12.65
CA HIS A 300 6.52 -17.73 -11.20
C HIS A 300 6.25 -19.17 -10.77
N SER A 301 5.28 -19.84 -11.39
CA SER A 301 5.00 -21.26 -11.13
C SER A 301 6.16 -22.16 -11.57
N LEU A 302 6.75 -21.90 -12.75
CA LEU A 302 7.97 -22.57 -13.19
C LEU A 302 9.16 -22.26 -12.26
N CYS A 303 9.35 -21.00 -11.90
CA CYS A 303 10.42 -20.57 -10.98
C CYS A 303 10.30 -21.28 -9.63
N ARG A 304 9.09 -21.47 -9.11
CA ARG A 304 8.85 -22.23 -7.88
C ARG A 304 9.14 -23.73 -8.06
N ALA A 305 8.74 -24.32 -9.19
CA ALA A 305 9.00 -25.72 -9.51
C ALA A 305 10.51 -26.04 -9.55
N ILE A 306 11.29 -25.15 -10.16
CA ILE A 306 12.77 -25.24 -10.21
C ILE A 306 13.45 -24.59 -9.01
N GLY A 307 12.69 -23.96 -8.13
CA GLY A 307 13.16 -23.52 -6.83
C GLY A 307 14.00 -22.25 -6.79
N ILE A 308 13.70 -21.31 -7.69
CA ILE A 308 14.23 -19.94 -7.69
C ILE A 308 13.37 -19.10 -6.76
N GLU A 309 13.93 -18.68 -5.63
CA GLU A 309 13.31 -17.76 -4.67
C GLU A 309 14.31 -16.66 -4.29
N PRO A 310 13.88 -15.37 -4.25
CA PRO A 310 12.54 -14.87 -4.61
C PRO A 310 12.27 -14.92 -6.13
N PRO A 311 10.99 -15.07 -6.56
CA PRO A 311 10.66 -15.10 -7.98
C PRO A 311 10.99 -13.75 -8.63
N PRO A 312 11.60 -13.73 -9.83
CA PRO A 312 11.95 -12.48 -10.50
C PRO A 312 10.74 -11.61 -10.85
N GLN A 313 10.95 -10.30 -10.91
CA GLN A 313 9.86 -9.32 -11.12
C GLN A 313 9.36 -9.23 -12.57
N THR A 314 10.11 -9.76 -13.55
CA THR A 314 9.75 -9.67 -14.98
C THR A 314 9.91 -11.01 -15.68
N CYS A 315 9.08 -11.27 -16.70
CA CYS A 315 9.13 -12.49 -17.50
C CYS A 315 10.52 -12.70 -18.14
N ALA A 316 11.19 -11.62 -18.56
CA ALA A 316 12.55 -11.66 -19.10
C ALA A 316 13.58 -12.20 -18.09
N LEU A 317 13.46 -11.82 -16.81
CA LEU A 317 14.35 -12.32 -15.76
C LEU A 317 14.03 -13.77 -15.40
N CYS A 318 12.75 -14.16 -15.34
CA CYS A 318 12.33 -15.54 -15.17
C CYS A 318 12.87 -16.44 -16.29
N LYS A 319 12.74 -16.01 -17.54
CA LYS A 319 13.27 -16.68 -18.73
C LYS A 319 14.79 -16.83 -18.66
N LYS A 320 15.51 -15.78 -18.25
CA LYS A 320 16.98 -15.83 -18.06
C LYS A 320 17.39 -16.83 -16.98
N ALA A 321 16.66 -16.87 -15.86
CA ALA A 321 16.96 -17.76 -14.76
C ALA A 321 16.66 -19.23 -15.12
N ALA A 322 15.50 -19.50 -15.75
CA ALA A 322 15.15 -20.84 -16.24
C ALA A 322 16.15 -21.37 -17.28
N ARG A 323 16.64 -20.51 -18.20
CA ARG A 323 17.66 -20.86 -19.20
C ARG A 323 19.00 -21.30 -18.60
N ASN A 324 19.33 -20.85 -17.39
CA ASN A 324 20.56 -21.22 -16.70
C ASN A 324 20.42 -22.44 -15.78
N THR A 325 19.24 -23.07 -15.77
CA THR A 325 18.94 -24.18 -14.87
C THR A 325 18.97 -25.52 -15.62
N HIS A 326 19.65 -26.52 -15.05
CA HIS A 326 19.66 -27.88 -15.59
C HIS A 326 18.60 -28.72 -14.86
N VAL A 327 17.51 -29.06 -15.56
CA VAL A 327 16.39 -29.84 -15.03
C VAL A 327 15.93 -30.86 -16.05
N ASN A 328 15.54 -32.05 -15.59
CA ASN A 328 14.90 -33.05 -16.45
C ASN A 328 13.47 -32.60 -16.79
N ILE A 329 13.16 -32.50 -18.09
CA ILE A 329 11.83 -32.11 -18.54
C ILE A 329 10.74 -33.11 -18.13
N VAL A 330 11.05 -34.40 -18.09
CA VAL A 330 10.09 -35.43 -17.70
C VAL A 330 9.57 -35.17 -16.29
N ASP A 331 10.45 -34.73 -15.39
CA ASP A 331 10.09 -34.39 -14.01
C ASP A 331 9.28 -33.10 -13.93
N LEU A 332 9.55 -32.11 -14.79
CA LEU A 332 8.75 -30.89 -14.89
C LEU A 332 7.33 -31.17 -15.41
N ILE A 333 7.16 -32.03 -16.42
CA ILE A 333 5.83 -32.38 -16.92
C ILE A 333 5.07 -33.18 -15.86
N HIS A 334 5.74 -34.12 -15.18
CA HIS A 334 5.13 -34.86 -14.07
C HIS A 334 4.71 -33.94 -12.92
N TRP A 335 5.53 -32.93 -12.60
CA TRP A 335 5.23 -31.93 -11.59
C TRP A 335 3.99 -31.10 -11.97
N GLY A 336 3.92 -30.65 -13.23
CA GLY A 336 2.78 -29.88 -13.75
C GLY A 336 1.48 -30.67 -13.74
N ARG A 337 1.51 -31.93 -14.21
CA ARG A 337 0.34 -32.84 -14.24
C ARG A 337 -0.20 -33.17 -12.84
N ASN A 338 0.68 -33.26 -11.84
CA ASN A 338 0.31 -33.70 -10.49
C ASN A 338 0.18 -32.55 -9.48
N GLN A 339 0.36 -31.28 -9.89
CA GLN A 339 0.35 -30.09 -9.01
C GLN A 339 1.10 -30.30 -7.67
N ASN A 340 2.24 -30.98 -7.74
CA ASN A 340 2.86 -31.58 -6.58
C ASN A 340 3.57 -30.52 -5.71
N ARG A 341 3.51 -30.63 -4.38
CA ARG A 341 4.11 -29.63 -3.45
C ARG A 341 5.64 -29.72 -3.33
N GLN A 342 6.27 -30.75 -3.89
CA GLN A 342 7.72 -30.92 -3.84
C GLN A 342 8.42 -30.32 -5.06
N ARG A 343 9.57 -29.68 -4.84
CA ARG A 343 10.40 -29.07 -5.89
C ARG A 343 10.96 -30.13 -6.84
N VAL A 344 11.09 -29.80 -8.12
CA VAL A 344 11.78 -30.64 -9.10
C VAL A 344 13.28 -30.61 -8.80
N ARG A 345 13.95 -31.75 -9.00
CA ARG A 345 15.40 -31.86 -8.78
C ARG A 345 16.14 -31.04 -9.82
N VAL A 346 16.96 -30.10 -9.34
CA VAL A 346 17.86 -29.26 -10.15
C VAL A 346 19.28 -29.80 -10.05
N PHE A 347 20.01 -29.78 -11.17
CA PHE A 347 21.37 -30.30 -11.30
C PHE A 347 22.37 -29.16 -11.52
N ARG A 348 23.61 -29.35 -11.07
CA ARG A 348 24.67 -28.33 -11.18
C ARG A 348 25.15 -28.19 -12.62
N ASP A 349 25.31 -29.31 -13.30
CA ASP A 349 25.75 -29.39 -14.67
C ASP A 349 25.01 -30.47 -15.47
N VAL A 350 25.30 -30.53 -16.76
CA VAL A 350 24.69 -31.50 -17.69
C VAL A 350 25.16 -32.93 -17.39
N GLY A 351 26.35 -33.12 -16.82
CA GLY A 351 26.90 -34.42 -16.45
C GLY A 351 26.11 -35.09 -15.32
N GLU A 352 25.83 -34.38 -14.23
CA GLU A 352 24.99 -34.87 -13.12
C GLU A 352 23.58 -35.26 -13.61
N LEU A 353 23.00 -34.43 -14.49
CA LEU A 353 21.70 -34.71 -15.09
C LEU A 353 21.73 -35.96 -15.99
N ARG A 354 22.82 -36.20 -16.74
CA ARG A 354 23.01 -37.41 -17.55
C ARG A 354 23.06 -38.67 -16.71
N VAL A 355 23.73 -38.63 -15.56
CA VAL A 355 23.77 -39.77 -14.63
C VAL A 355 22.36 -40.07 -14.13
N TYR A 356 21.64 -39.04 -13.65
CA TYR A 356 20.28 -39.19 -13.13
C TYR A 356 19.28 -39.71 -14.18
N THR A 357 19.29 -39.15 -15.40
CA THR A 357 18.41 -39.59 -16.49
C THR A 357 18.65 -41.05 -16.88
N ARG A 358 19.91 -41.49 -16.84
CA ARG A 358 20.30 -42.90 -17.12
C ARG A 358 19.86 -43.84 -16.01
N GLU A 359 20.03 -43.44 -14.75
CA GLU A 359 19.60 -44.23 -13.58
C GLU A 359 18.07 -44.35 -13.48
N THR A 360 17.34 -43.28 -13.83
CA THR A 360 15.87 -43.25 -13.72
C THR A 360 15.13 -43.70 -14.98
N GLY A 361 15.84 -43.93 -16.09
CA GLY A 361 15.25 -44.26 -17.39
C GLY A 361 14.45 -43.11 -18.03
N LYS A 362 14.50 -41.89 -17.47
CA LYS A 362 13.80 -40.69 -17.95
C LYS A 362 14.61 -40.01 -19.07
N ILE A 363 14.92 -40.77 -20.10
CA ILE A 363 15.74 -40.38 -21.25
C ILE A 363 14.82 -39.78 -22.31
N PHE A 364 15.22 -38.65 -22.91
CA PHE A 364 14.53 -38.05 -24.05
C PHE A 364 15.51 -37.93 -25.22
N HIS A 365 15.65 -39.02 -25.96
CA HIS A 365 16.64 -39.18 -27.03
C HIS A 365 16.03 -38.89 -28.39
N ASN A 366 16.71 -38.07 -29.22
CA ASN A 366 16.40 -37.96 -30.64
C ASN A 366 17.00 -39.16 -31.37
N PRO A 367 16.19 -40.10 -31.89
CA PRO A 367 16.71 -41.28 -32.55
C PRO A 367 17.14 -41.03 -34.01
N TYR A 368 16.93 -39.82 -34.54
CA TYR A 368 17.18 -39.42 -35.93
C TYR A 368 18.42 -38.54 -36.11
N ASP A 369 19.19 -38.28 -35.06
CA ASP A 369 20.34 -37.36 -35.08
C ASP A 369 21.60 -38.06 -34.54
N ASP A 370 22.70 -37.99 -35.27
CA ASP A 370 23.96 -38.72 -35.00
C ASP A 370 24.87 -38.02 -33.99
N ASP A 371 24.49 -36.83 -33.49
CA ASP A 371 25.31 -36.09 -32.54
C ASP A 371 25.51 -36.86 -31.23
N HIS A 372 26.78 -37.10 -30.90
CA HIS A 372 27.31 -37.91 -29.80
C HIS A 372 26.95 -37.44 -28.37
N ASP A 373 26.02 -36.50 -28.23
CA ASP A 373 25.64 -35.91 -26.94
C ASP A 373 24.36 -36.51 -26.36
N GLY A 374 24.24 -37.84 -26.46
CA GLY A 374 23.51 -38.69 -25.52
C GLY A 374 22.14 -38.18 -25.08
N GLY A 375 21.20 -38.02 -26.01
CA GLY A 375 19.76 -38.20 -25.83
C GLY A 375 19.09 -37.69 -24.55
N ASN A 376 19.57 -36.59 -23.98
CA ASN A 376 19.04 -36.03 -22.73
C ASN A 376 18.61 -34.60 -22.98
N MET A 377 17.31 -34.45 -23.25
CA MET A 377 16.74 -33.13 -23.49
C MET A 377 16.50 -32.40 -22.15
N VAL A 378 17.40 -31.44 -21.85
CA VAL A 378 17.34 -30.56 -20.68
C VAL A 378 16.42 -29.38 -20.96
N LEU A 379 15.72 -28.84 -19.95
CA LEU A 379 14.94 -27.60 -20.09
C LEU A 379 15.76 -26.48 -20.80
N ARG A 380 17.03 -26.31 -20.43
CA ARG A 380 17.98 -25.39 -21.07
C ARG A 380 18.11 -25.54 -22.59
N HIS A 381 18.05 -26.77 -23.12
CA HIS A 381 18.15 -27.03 -24.56
C HIS A 381 16.81 -26.84 -25.27
N LEU A 382 15.70 -27.18 -24.61
CA LEU A 382 14.35 -26.97 -25.14
C LEU A 382 13.96 -25.52 -25.24
N LEU A 383 14.29 -24.71 -24.22
CA LEU A 383 14.06 -23.27 -24.26
C LEU A 383 14.82 -22.57 -25.40
N ARG A 384 15.86 -23.20 -25.96
CA ARG A 384 16.56 -22.70 -27.16
C ARG A 384 15.91 -23.15 -28.47
N LYS A 385 15.26 -24.33 -28.50
CA LYS A 385 14.57 -24.85 -29.70
C LYS A 385 13.15 -24.32 -29.86
N ILE A 386 12.42 -24.14 -28.75
CA ILE A 386 10.99 -23.75 -28.75
C ILE A 386 10.79 -22.24 -28.88
N PHE A 387 11.64 -21.44 -28.24
CA PHE A 387 11.47 -19.98 -28.13
C PHE A 387 12.49 -19.22 -28.98
N ARG A 388 12.64 -19.62 -30.25
CA ARG A 388 13.54 -18.96 -31.20
C ARG A 388 13.17 -17.50 -31.43
#